data_AF-A0A1F6N8Q6-F1
#
_entry.id   AF-A0A1F6N8Q6-F1
#
_cell.length_a   1.000
_cell.length_b   1.000
_cell.length_c   1.000
_cell.angle_alpha   90.00
_cell.angle_beta   90.00
_cell.angle_gamma   90.00
#
_symmetry.space_group_name_H-M   'P 1'
#
loop_
_entity.id
_entity.type
_entity.pdbx_description
1 polymer ?
#
loop_
_entity_poly.entity_id
_entity_poly.type
_entity_poly.pdbx_seq_one_letter_code
_entity_poly.pdbx_strand_id
1 'polypeptide(L)'
;MNITTTALILVVVILITVSVFLLLELRKKFGFMNRFVQDSKQLLSYDYVGGKNTMAQVVIIWDKPFKVLIGFELALFGIKGFDYYGYAESGKQADGHHTIVIETYLGKGAAIFQFLFNQSFKEEHGPLVKVVPKWTHQPTVTYPPHWFQKL
;
A
#
# COMPACT_ATOMS: atom_id res chain seq x y z
N MET A 1 -1.93 2.00 50.78
CA MET A 1 -1.49 1.89 49.38
C MET A 1 -0.43 2.96 49.16
N ASN A 2 0.77 2.59 48.70
CA ASN A 2 1.88 3.54 48.56
C ASN A 2 1.59 4.52 47.41
N ILE A 3 1.99 5.79 47.56
CA ILE A 3 1.80 6.84 46.54
C ILE A 3 2.31 6.38 45.17
N THR A 4 3.41 5.62 45.15
CA THR A 4 3.99 5.01 43.94
C THR A 4 3.06 4.00 43.27
N THR A 5 2.38 3.15 44.05
CA THR A 5 1.40 2.17 43.54
C THR A 5 0.19 2.89 42.93
N THR A 6 -0.32 3.93 43.59
CA THR A 6 -1.43 4.74 43.06
C THR A 6 -1.07 5.42 41.76
N ALA A 7 0.12 6.02 41.68
CA ALA A 7 0.62 6.67 40.47
C ALA A 7 0.78 5.68 39.30
N LEU A 8 1.31 4.48 39.57
CA LEU A 8 1.47 3.43 38.56
C LEU A 8 0.11 2.97 38.01
N ILE A 9 -0.88 2.73 38.89
CA ILE A 9 -2.24 2.34 38.47
C ILE A 9 -2.84 3.41 37.55
N LEU A 10 -2.70 4.69 37.91
CA LEU A 10 -3.20 5.79 37.09
C LEU A 10 -2.56 5.82 35.69
N VAL A 11 -1.24 5.67 35.61
CA VAL A 11 -0.52 5.62 34.33
C VAL A 11 -1.01 4.44 33.47
N VAL A 12 -1.19 3.26 34.06
CA VAL A 12 -1.69 2.08 33.35
C VAL A 12 -3.10 2.32 32.81
N VAL A 13 -4.00 2.91 33.59
CA VAL A 13 -5.36 3.24 33.15
C VAL A 13 -5.35 4.24 31.99
N ILE A 14 -4.50 5.26 32.05
CA ILE A 14 -4.33 6.23 30.95
C ILE A 14 -3.83 5.52 29.68
N LEU A 15 -2.79 4.69 29.79
CA LEU A 15 -2.24 3.96 28.65
C LEU A 15 -3.25 3.01 28.00
N ILE A 16 -4.04 2.29 28.80
CA ILE A 16 -5.12 1.42 28.29
C ILE A 16 -6.17 2.27 27.56
N THR A 17 -6.60 3.38 28.16
CA THR A 17 -7.61 4.27 27.56
C THR A 17 -7.14 4.83 26.22
N VAL A 18 -5.90 5.31 26.15
CA VAL A 18 -5.29 5.80 24.91
C VAL A 18 -5.18 4.68 23.88
N SER A 19 -4.77 3.48 24.29
CA SER A 19 -4.63 2.33 23.38
C SER A 19 -5.98 1.92 22.77
N VAL A 20 -7.04 1.87 23.59
CA VAL A 20 -8.40 1.57 23.12
C VAL A 20 -8.89 2.65 22.17
N PHE A 21 -8.69 3.93 22.50
CA PHE A 21 -9.05 5.03 21.62
C PHE A 21 -8.34 4.93 20.25
N LEU A 22 -7.03 4.72 20.24
CA LEU A 22 -6.24 4.54 19.02
C LEU A 22 -6.72 3.35 18.19
N LEU A 23 -7.04 2.23 18.83
CA LEU A 23 -7.56 1.05 18.14
C LEU A 23 -8.92 1.34 17.48
N LEU A 24 -9.80 2.08 18.16
CA LEU A 24 -11.09 2.49 17.61
C LEU A 24 -10.94 3.45 16.43
N GLU A 25 -10.04 4.43 16.51
CA GLU A 25 -9.76 5.36 15.41
C GLU A 25 -9.14 4.65 14.19
N LEU A 26 -8.20 3.72 14.41
CA LEU A 26 -7.64 2.89 13.34
C LEU A 26 -8.72 2.04 12.67
N ARG A 27 -9.62 1.42 13.46
CA ARG A 27 -10.75 0.66 12.92
C ARG A 27 -11.67 1.52 12.06
N LYS A 28 -12.00 2.73 12.49
CA LYS A 28 -12.79 3.69 11.70
C LYS A 28 -12.10 4.02 10.38
N LYS A 29 -10.80 4.35 10.43
CA LYS A 29 -9.99 4.68 9.25
C LYS A 29 -9.98 3.53 8.25
N PHE A 30 -9.71 2.30 8.69
CA PHE A 30 -9.75 1.13 7.81
C PHE A 30 -11.15 0.85 7.26
N GLY A 31 -12.20 1.06 8.04
CA GLY A 31 -13.59 0.94 7.55
C GLY A 31 -13.95 1.96 6.47
N PHE A 32 -13.45 3.20 6.54
CA PHE A 32 -13.61 4.18 5.46
C PHE A 32 -12.82 3.79 4.22
N MET A 33 -11.57 3.35 4.39
CA MET A 33 -10.72 2.94 3.28
C MET A 33 -11.27 1.72 2.54
N ASN A 34 -11.76 0.71 3.27
CA ASN A 34 -12.35 -0.47 2.66
C ASN A 34 -13.59 -0.13 1.80
N ARG A 35 -14.47 0.75 2.31
CA ARG A 35 -15.63 1.23 1.54
C ARG A 35 -15.21 2.05 0.32
N PHE A 36 -14.24 2.95 0.48
CA PHE A 36 -13.70 3.73 -0.63
C PHE A 36 -13.17 2.81 -1.74
N VAL A 37 -12.45 1.75 -1.37
CA VAL A 37 -11.84 0.81 -2.30
C VAL A 37 -12.87 -0.02 -3.05
N GLN A 38 -13.86 -0.58 -2.36
CA GLN A 38 -14.87 -1.46 -2.99
C GLN A 38 -15.61 -0.79 -4.14
N ASP A 39 -15.79 0.53 -4.08
CA ASP A 39 -16.52 1.29 -5.10
C ASP A 39 -15.60 2.09 -6.05
N SER A 40 -14.27 1.98 -5.89
CA SER A 40 -13.32 2.84 -6.61
C SER A 40 -12.92 2.27 -7.97
N LYS A 41 -13.36 2.95 -9.03
CA LYS A 41 -12.83 2.78 -10.41
C LYS A 41 -11.43 3.38 -10.60
N GLN A 42 -10.78 3.79 -9.52
CA GLN A 42 -9.44 4.36 -9.51
C GLN A 42 -8.43 3.40 -8.87
N LEU A 43 -8.87 2.26 -8.37
CA LEU A 43 -8.00 1.32 -7.68
C LEU A 43 -7.68 0.13 -8.57
N LEU A 44 -6.40 -0.18 -8.70
CA LEU A 44 -5.94 -1.43 -9.28
C LEU A 44 -5.23 -2.25 -8.21
N SER A 45 -5.58 -3.54 -8.13
CA SER A 45 -4.94 -4.48 -7.21
C SER A 45 -4.10 -5.49 -7.98
N TYR A 46 -2.93 -5.83 -7.43
CA TYR A 46 -2.09 -6.90 -7.92
C TYR A 46 -1.86 -7.91 -6.80
N ASP A 47 -2.36 -9.13 -7.01
CA ASP A 47 -2.18 -10.22 -6.06
C ASP A 47 -0.82 -10.89 -6.29
N TYR A 48 0.10 -10.66 -5.36
CA TYR A 48 1.38 -11.34 -5.32
C TYR A 48 1.25 -12.58 -4.44
N VAL A 49 1.37 -13.76 -5.04
CA VAL A 49 1.21 -15.06 -4.36
C VAL A 49 2.33 -15.42 -3.38
N GLY A 50 3.35 -14.59 -3.24
CA GLY A 50 4.56 -14.93 -2.50
C GLY A 50 5.60 -15.62 -3.38
N GLY A 51 6.84 -15.66 -2.92
CA GLY A 51 7.94 -16.14 -3.77
C GLY A 51 9.32 -15.90 -3.20
N LYS A 52 10.26 -15.57 -4.09
CA LYS A 52 11.64 -15.29 -3.70
C LYS A 52 11.72 -13.87 -3.13
N ASN A 53 12.33 -13.76 -1.96
CA ASN A 53 12.71 -12.50 -1.33
C ASN A 53 13.67 -11.70 -2.22
N THR A 54 13.13 -10.83 -3.06
CA THR A 54 13.93 -10.03 -4.00
C THR A 54 13.31 -8.67 -4.22
N MET A 55 14.15 -7.70 -4.56
CA MET A 55 13.68 -6.51 -5.25
C MET A 55 13.17 -6.93 -6.62
N ALA A 56 12.02 -6.39 -7.00
CA ALA A 56 11.44 -6.53 -8.33
C ALA A 56 10.85 -5.19 -8.75
N GLN A 57 10.48 -5.09 -10.01
CA GLN A 57 9.90 -3.88 -10.57
C GLN A 57 8.45 -4.13 -10.97
N VAL A 58 7.56 -3.32 -10.41
CA VAL A 58 6.17 -3.22 -10.84
C VAL A 58 6.08 -2.09 -11.86
N VAL A 59 5.71 -2.45 -13.09
CA VAL A 59 5.58 -1.53 -14.21
C VAL A 59 4.12 -1.28 -14.47
N ILE A 60 3.71 -0.02 -14.42
CA ILE A 60 2.35 0.44 -14.71
C ILE A 60 2.41 1.24 -16.01
N ILE A 61 1.63 0.85 -17.01
CA ILE A 61 1.62 1.48 -18.34
C ILE A 61 0.20 1.95 -18.66
N TRP A 62 0.07 3.17 -19.15
CA TRP A 62 -1.21 3.70 -19.61
C TRP A 62 -1.05 4.76 -20.71
N ASP A 63 -2.11 5.03 -21.47
CA ASP A 63 -2.07 5.95 -22.63
C ASP A 63 -2.13 7.43 -22.22
N LYS A 64 -2.51 7.71 -20.97
CA LYS A 64 -2.70 9.07 -20.46
C LYS A 64 -1.72 9.35 -19.33
N PRO A 65 -1.34 10.61 -19.08
CA PRO A 65 -0.61 10.96 -17.87
C PRO A 65 -1.40 10.56 -16.63
N PHE A 66 -0.73 9.97 -15.64
CA PHE A 66 -1.35 9.55 -14.38
C PHE A 66 -0.39 9.67 -13.20
N LYS A 67 -0.99 9.72 -12.02
CA LYS A 67 -0.31 9.67 -10.72
C LYS A 67 -0.90 8.53 -9.92
N VAL A 68 -0.08 7.83 -9.14
CA VAL A 68 -0.47 6.66 -8.36
C VAL A 68 0.04 6.77 -6.93
N LEU A 69 -0.84 6.52 -5.98
CA LEU A 69 -0.48 6.16 -4.61
C LEU A 69 -0.26 4.66 -4.52
N ILE A 70 0.85 4.27 -3.91
CA ILE A 70 1.36 2.91 -3.89
C ILE A 70 1.20 2.38 -2.47
N GLY A 71 0.57 1.22 -2.34
CA GLY A 71 0.34 0.58 -1.05
C GLY A 71 0.25 -0.93 -1.13
N PHE A 72 0.01 -1.55 0.02
CA PHE A 72 -0.34 -2.96 0.13
C PHE A 72 -1.49 -3.14 1.11
N GLU A 73 -2.24 -4.23 0.95
CA GLU A 73 -3.26 -4.66 1.90
C GLU A 73 -2.60 -5.14 3.20
N LEU A 74 -3.07 -4.59 4.30
CA LEU A 74 -2.79 -5.05 5.65
C LEU A 74 -4.01 -5.74 6.22
N ALA A 75 -3.82 -6.95 6.72
CA ALA A 75 -4.81 -7.65 7.52
C ALA A 75 -4.36 -7.70 8.98
N LEU A 76 -5.08 -7.00 9.86
CA LEU A 76 -4.81 -7.00 11.29
C LEU A 76 -6.10 -7.34 12.06
N PHE A 77 -6.07 -8.41 12.87
CA PHE A 77 -7.21 -8.89 13.65
C PHE A 77 -8.51 -9.09 12.82
N GLY A 78 -8.39 -9.63 11.60
CA GLY A 78 -9.51 -9.86 10.69
C GLY A 78 -10.03 -8.62 9.98
N ILE A 79 -9.41 -7.45 10.19
CA ILE A 79 -9.75 -6.21 9.51
C ILE A 79 -8.72 -5.97 8.41
N LYS A 80 -9.21 -5.79 7.18
CA LYS A 80 -8.41 -5.40 6.04
C LYS A 80 -8.34 -3.87 5.95
N GLY A 81 -7.16 -3.34 5.71
CA GLY A 81 -6.88 -1.94 5.45
C GLY A 81 -5.75 -1.82 4.43
N PHE A 82 -5.42 -0.59 4.03
CA PHE A 82 -4.32 -0.37 3.09
C PHE A 82 -3.32 0.59 3.71
N ASP A 83 -2.05 0.29 3.51
CA ASP A 83 -0.96 1.18 3.88
C ASP A 83 -0.36 1.76 2.61
N TYR A 84 -0.67 3.03 2.35
CA TYR A 84 -0.06 3.76 1.25
C TYR A 84 1.26 4.33 1.73
N TYR A 85 2.36 3.80 1.19
CA TYR A 85 3.72 4.17 1.58
C TYR A 85 4.46 4.96 0.49
N GLY A 86 3.86 5.10 -0.70
CA GLY A 86 4.52 5.69 -1.85
C GLY A 86 3.61 6.50 -2.75
N TYR A 87 4.23 7.30 -3.61
CA TYR A 87 3.63 8.10 -4.66
C TYR A 87 4.56 8.11 -5.87
N ALA A 88 4.00 7.99 -7.06
CA ALA A 88 4.74 8.15 -8.31
C ALA A 88 3.90 8.83 -9.38
N GLU A 89 4.59 9.45 -10.33
CA GLU A 89 4.01 10.14 -11.48
C GLU A 89 4.57 9.56 -12.77
N SER A 90 3.69 9.36 -13.75
CA SER A 90 4.05 8.71 -15.00
C SER A 90 4.91 9.61 -15.89
N GLY A 91 5.97 9.04 -16.47
CA GLY A 91 6.75 9.67 -17.53
C GLY A 91 6.35 9.14 -18.91
N LYS A 92 6.31 10.01 -19.93
CA LYS A 92 6.08 9.59 -21.32
C LYS A 92 7.31 8.86 -21.85
N GLN A 93 7.11 7.66 -22.40
CA GLN A 93 8.15 6.84 -23.00
C GLN A 93 8.20 7.04 -24.53
N ALA A 94 9.24 6.50 -25.17
CA ALA A 94 9.45 6.62 -26.62
C ALA A 94 8.35 5.91 -27.44
N ASP A 95 7.70 4.90 -26.88
CA ASP A 95 6.55 4.19 -27.47
C ASP A 95 5.25 5.02 -27.44
N GLY A 96 5.27 6.20 -26.82
CA GLY A 96 4.14 7.10 -26.70
C GLY A 96 3.29 6.90 -25.45
N HIS A 97 3.49 5.81 -24.69
CA HIS A 97 2.75 5.52 -23.47
C HIS A 97 3.36 6.23 -22.25
N HIS A 98 2.53 6.45 -21.24
CA HIS A 98 2.93 6.91 -19.92
C HIS A 98 3.24 5.70 -19.04
N THR A 99 4.43 5.67 -18.44
CA THR A 99 4.89 4.53 -17.64
C THR A 99 5.38 4.99 -16.26
N ILE A 100 5.07 4.19 -15.25
CA ILE A 100 5.69 4.23 -13.92
C ILE A 100 6.41 2.88 -13.71
N VAL A 101 7.66 2.94 -13.28
CA VAL A 101 8.44 1.76 -12.87
C VAL A 101 8.71 1.88 -11.37
N ILE A 102 8.09 1.02 -10.58
CA ILE A 102 8.20 1.00 -9.12
C ILE A 102 9.13 -0.15 -8.76
N GLU A 103 10.30 0.16 -8.24
CA GLU A 103 11.16 -0.85 -7.65
C GLU A 103 10.78 -1.05 -6.18
N THR A 104 10.35 -2.27 -5.84
CA THR A 104 9.89 -2.59 -4.50
C THR A 104 10.29 -4.02 -4.13
N TYR A 105 10.30 -4.28 -2.83
CA TYR A 105 10.63 -5.59 -2.31
C TYR A 105 9.40 -6.49 -2.35
N LEU A 106 9.54 -7.63 -3.03
CA LEU A 106 8.55 -8.69 -2.99
C LEU A 106 8.99 -9.71 -1.95
N GLY A 107 8.20 -9.81 -0.88
CA GLY A 107 8.46 -10.70 0.24
C GLY A 107 8.25 -12.18 -0.09
N LYS A 108 8.35 -13.00 0.96
CA LYS A 108 8.08 -14.44 0.86
C LYS A 108 6.58 -14.72 0.91
N GLY A 109 5.87 -13.97 1.75
CA GLY A 109 4.42 -14.09 1.94
C GLY A 109 3.64 -13.51 0.77
N ALA A 110 2.40 -13.99 0.63
CA ALA A 110 1.43 -13.39 -0.27
C ALA A 110 1.06 -11.97 0.19
N ALA A 111 0.88 -11.07 -0.76
CA ALA A 111 0.53 -9.68 -0.49
C ALA A 111 -0.30 -9.12 -1.66
N ILE A 112 -1.31 -8.30 -1.34
CA ILE A 112 -2.07 -7.58 -2.36
C ILE A 112 -1.49 -6.18 -2.45
N PHE A 113 -0.82 -5.88 -3.56
CA PHE A 113 -0.38 -4.53 -3.87
C PHE A 113 -1.56 -3.72 -4.40
N GLN A 114 -1.61 -2.45 -4.03
CA GLN A 114 -2.66 -1.55 -4.44
C GLN A 114 -2.10 -0.26 -5.01
N PHE A 115 -2.69 0.14 -6.13
CA PHE A 115 -2.33 1.32 -6.88
C PHE A 115 -3.58 2.17 -7.03
N LEU A 116 -3.65 3.25 -6.24
CA LEU A 116 -4.75 4.20 -6.29
C LEU A 116 -4.38 5.35 -7.24
N PHE A 117 -5.06 5.40 -8.36
CA PHE A 117 -4.86 6.39 -9.41
C PHE A 117 -5.57 7.70 -9.07
N ASN A 118 -5.02 8.81 -9.52
CA ASN A 118 -5.66 10.13 -9.39
C ASN A 118 -6.87 10.32 -10.33
N GLN A 119 -7.17 9.33 -11.17
CA GLN A 119 -8.23 9.40 -12.17
C GLN A 119 -8.84 8.01 -12.40
N SER A 120 -10.13 7.99 -12.72
CA SER A 120 -10.88 6.77 -12.96
C SER A 120 -10.57 6.18 -14.32
N PHE A 121 -10.56 4.85 -14.40
CA PHE A 121 -10.43 4.12 -15.66
C PHE A 121 -11.62 3.20 -15.88
N LYS A 122 -11.90 2.91 -17.15
CA LYS A 122 -12.80 1.81 -17.55
C LYS A 122 -11.93 0.57 -17.71
N GLU A 123 -12.42 -0.61 -17.33
CA GLU A 123 -11.67 -1.87 -17.39
C GLU A 123 -11.06 -2.15 -18.78
N GLU A 124 -11.81 -1.83 -19.84
CA GLU A 124 -11.40 -2.00 -21.25
C GLU A 124 -10.26 -1.07 -21.72
N HIS A 125 -10.00 0.03 -21.01
CA HIS A 125 -8.95 1.00 -21.31
C HIS A 125 -8.12 1.34 -20.07
N GLY A 126 -8.02 0.38 -19.15
CA GLY A 126 -7.34 0.53 -17.87
C GLY A 126 -5.82 0.50 -18.00
N PRO A 127 -5.12 0.96 -16.96
CA PRO A 127 -3.68 0.81 -16.86
C PRO A 127 -3.28 -0.67 -16.82
N LEU A 128 -2.22 -1.02 -17.53
CA LEU A 128 -1.63 -2.36 -17.54
C LEU A 128 -0.57 -2.46 -16.43
N VAL A 129 -0.66 -3.47 -15.58
CA VAL A 129 0.33 -3.74 -14.53
C VAL A 129 1.08 -5.03 -14.82
N LYS A 130 2.41 -4.94 -14.75
CA LYS A 130 3.33 -6.07 -14.93
C LYS A 130 4.34 -6.08 -13.79
N VAL A 131 4.70 -7.28 -13.34
CA VAL A 131 5.81 -7.47 -12.41
C VAL A 131 6.94 -8.17 -13.14
N VAL A 132 8.11 -7.56 -13.13
CA VAL A 132 9.30 -8.06 -13.81
C VAL A 132 10.49 -8.03 -12.86
N PRO A 133 11.46 -8.95 -12.98
CA PRO A 133 12.68 -8.90 -12.17
C PRO A 133 13.48 -7.63 -12.40
N LYS A 134 13.52 -7.17 -13.66
CA LYS A 134 14.18 -5.95 -14.08
C LYS A 134 13.54 -5.45 -15.38
N TRP A 135 13.21 -4.17 -15.41
CA TRP A 135 12.76 -3.46 -16.58
C TRP A 135 13.94 -2.80 -17.28
N THR A 136 13.76 -2.50 -18.57
CA THR A 136 14.81 -1.88 -19.39
C THR A 136 15.14 -0.46 -18.92
N HIS A 137 14.16 0.25 -18.39
CA HIS A 137 14.32 1.63 -17.91
C HIS A 137 14.62 1.68 -16.41
N GLN A 138 15.29 2.75 -15.99
CA GLN A 138 15.50 3.06 -14.57
C GLN A 138 14.15 3.18 -13.85
N PRO A 139 14.08 2.75 -12.57
CA PRO A 139 12.88 2.92 -11.78
C PRO A 139 12.53 4.40 -11.62
N THR A 140 11.24 4.72 -11.74
CA THR A 140 10.67 6.03 -11.41
C THR A 140 10.84 6.31 -9.92
N VAL A 141 10.63 5.29 -9.10
CA VAL A 141 10.77 5.32 -7.65
C VAL A 141 11.28 3.98 -7.14
N THR A 142 12.11 4.01 -6.11
CA THR A 142 12.57 2.83 -5.38
C THR A 142 12.12 2.93 -3.94
N TYR A 143 11.40 1.91 -3.46
CA TYR A 143 11.00 1.81 -2.06
C TYR A 143 11.75 0.66 -1.39
N PRO A 144 12.38 0.94 -0.23
CA PRO A 144 13.04 -0.11 0.52
C PRO A 144 12.02 -1.13 1.03
N PRO A 145 12.47 -2.34 1.39
CA PRO A 145 11.60 -3.36 1.96
C PRO A 145 10.81 -2.85 3.16
N HIS A 146 9.48 -2.89 3.07
CA HIS A 146 8.62 -2.58 4.20
C HIS A 146 8.74 -3.69 5.25
N TRP A 147 8.64 -3.35 6.53
CA TRP A 147 8.80 -4.33 7.60
C TRP A 147 7.77 -5.48 7.51
N PHE A 148 6.54 -5.17 7.11
CA PHE A 148 5.49 -6.16 6.86
C PHE A 148 5.80 -7.12 5.71
N GLN A 149 6.62 -6.73 4.73
CA GLN A 149 7.01 -7.59 3.61
C GLN A 149 8.15 -8.55 3.98
N LYS A 150 8.82 -8.33 5.12
CA LYS A 150 9.91 -9.20 5.60
C LYS A 150 9.40 -10.34 6.49
N LEU A 151 8.17 -10.24 7.00
CA LEU A 151 7.51 -11.26 7.81
C LEU A 151 7.04 -12.42 6.91
#